data_AF-A0A7V1BU07-F1
#
_entry.id   AF-A0A7V1BU07-F1
#
_cell.length_a   1.000
_cell.length_b   1.000
_cell.length_c   1.000
_cell.angle_alpha   90.00
_cell.angle_beta   90.00
_cell.angle_gamma   90.00
#
_symmetry.space_group_name_H-M   'P 1'
#
loop_
_entity.id
_entity.type
_entity.pdbx_description
1 polymer ?
#
loop_
_entity_poly.entity_id
_entity_poly.type
_entity_poly.pdbx_seq_one_letter_code
_entity_poly.pdbx_strand_id
1 'polypeptide(L)' 'MGGELKLVRKFASDYDADFAMSELRSAGIPAIVLKDDAGGMFPQFQMIEGVRLMVREQDLKRAREVIEDS' A
#
# COMPACT_ATOMS: atom_id res chain seq x y z
N MET A 1 -4.30 -4.23 21.70
CA MET A 1 -3.45 -4.98 20.74
C MET A 1 -3.46 -4.22 19.43
N GLY A 2 -2.48 -3.34 19.20
CA GLY A 2 -2.30 -2.71 17.89
C GLY A 2 -1.72 -3.76 16.96
N GLY A 3 -2.49 -4.16 15.93
CA GLY A 3 -1.99 -5.11 14.93
C GLY A 3 -0.83 -4.47 14.17
N GLU A 4 0.29 -5.18 14.07
CA GLU A 4 1.44 -4.72 13.31
C GLU A 4 1.05 -4.58 11.83
N LEU A 5 1.39 -3.44 11.25
CA LEU A 5 1.16 -3.18 9.82
C LEU A 5 2.38 -3.64 9.05
N LYS A 6 2.15 -4.44 8.00
CA LYS A 6 3.20 -4.95 7.12
C LYS A 6 3.01 -4.40 5.72
N LEU A 7 4.14 -4.12 5.06
CA LEU A 7 4.18 -3.67 3.67
C LEU A 7 3.79 -4.81 2.73
N VAL A 8 2.75 -4.58 1.92
CA VAL A 8 2.36 -5.47 0.83
C VAL A 8 3.21 -5.19 -0.39
N ARG A 9 3.15 -3.95 -0.90
CA ARG A 9 3.82 -3.50 -2.13
C ARG A 9 4.06 -1.98 -2.10
N LYS A 10 5.09 -1.54 -2.83
CA LYS A 10 5.34 -0.13 -3.13
C LYS A 10 4.84 0.20 -4.53
N PHE A 11 4.23 1.37 -4.67
CA PHE A 11 3.71 1.90 -5.93
C PHE A 11 4.45 3.20 -6.27
N ALA A 12 4.59 3.45 -7.58
CA ALA A 12 5.21 4.66 -8.10
C ALA A 12 4.23 5.86 -8.09
N SER A 13 2.93 5.59 -8.08
CA SER A 13 1.87 6.60 -8.12
C SER A 13 0.78 6.30 -7.09
N ASP A 14 0.14 7.36 -6.62
CA ASP A 14 -1.00 7.30 -5.73
C ASP A 14 -2.18 6.53 -6.33
N TYR A 15 -2.40 6.72 -7.63
CA TYR A 15 -3.50 6.09 -8.35
C TYR A 15 -3.39 4.57 -8.35
N ASP A 16 -2.19 4.03 -8.63
CA ASP A 16 -1.97 2.58 -8.64
C ASP A 16 -2.14 1.97 -7.24
N ALA A 17 -1.70 2.70 -6.21
CA ALA A 17 -1.85 2.26 -4.82
C ALA A 17 -3.31 2.25 -4.37
N ASP A 18 -4.08 3.27 -4.77
CA ASP A 18 -5.50 3.39 -4.43
C ASP A 18 -6.35 2.34 -5.14
N PHE A 19 -5.98 2.01 -6.38
CA PHE A 19 -6.56 0.89 -7.13
C PHE A 19 -6.34 -0.43 -6.39
N ALA A 20 -5.09 -0.77 -6.07
CA ALA A 20 -4.77 -2.01 -5.34
C ALA A 20 -5.39 -2.05 -3.92
N MET A 21 -5.47 -0.90 -3.24
CA MET A 21 -6.16 -0.78 -1.96
C MET A 21 -7.65 -1.10 -2.09
N SER A 22 -8.28 -0.63 -3.17
CA SER A 22 -9.70 -0.89 -3.45
C SER A 22 -9.94 -2.37 -3.74
N GLU A 23 -9.05 -3.04 -4.47
CA GLU A 23 -9.12 -4.49 -4.69
C GLU A 23 -9.03 -5.29 -3.39
N LEU A 24 -8.04 -4.98 -2.55
CA LEU A 24 -7.89 -5.61 -1.24
C LEU A 24 -9.15 -5.41 -0.37
N ARG A 25 -9.71 -4.19 -0.37
CA ARG A 25 -10.94 -3.88 0.37
C ARG A 25 -12.14 -4.64 -0.17
N SER A 26 -12.24 -4.80 -1.49
CA SER A 26 -13.28 -5.61 -2.14
C SER A 26 -13.17 -7.09 -1.73
N ALA A 27 -11.95 -7.59 -1.55
CA ALA A 27 -11.67 -8.93 -1.00
C ALA A 27 -11.89 -9.03 0.53
N GLY A 28 -12.37 -7.95 1.18
CA GLY A 28 -12.60 -7.89 2.62
C GLY A 28 -11.34 -7.73 3.47
N ILE A 29 -10.22 -7.32 2.87
CA ILE A 29 -8.93 -7.12 3.54
C ILE A 29 -8.76 -5.63 3.86
N PRO A 30 -8.67 -5.24 5.15
CA PRO A 30 -8.40 -3.87 5.53
C PRO A 30 -6.98 -3.45 5.11
N ALA A 31 -6.89 -2.54 4.16
CA ALA A 31 -5.64 -1.97 3.68
C ALA A 31 -5.59 -0.46 3.89
N ILE A 32 -4.36 0.05 4.10
CA ILE A 32 -4.05 1.47 4.22
C ILE A 32 -2.94 1.84 3.24
N VAL A 33 -3.02 3.04 2.68
CA VAL A 33 -1.97 3.62 1.85
C VAL A 33 -1.23 4.65 2.69
N LEU A 34 0.07 4.45 2.83
CA LEU A 34 1.01 5.38 3.47
C LEU A 34 1.80 6.08 2.37
N LYS A 35 1.68 7.40 2.33
CA LYS A 35 2.43 8.27 1.44
C LYS A 35 3.43 9.04 2.29
N ASP A 36 4.70 9.07 1.86
CA ASP A 36 5.70 9.95 2.49
C ASP A 36 5.52 11.35 1.89
N ASP A 37 4.54 12.07 2.43
CA ASP A 37 4.21 13.43 2.04
C ASP A 37 5.20 14.38 2.73
N ALA A 38 6.48 14.25 2.45
CA ALA A 38 7.46 15.27 2.81
C ALA A 38 7.29 16.50 1.89
N GLY A 39 6.17 17.21 2.03
CA GLY A 39 6.02 18.63 1.73
C GLY A 39 6.48 19.14 0.36
N GLY A 40 6.45 18.33 -0.70
CA GLY A 40 6.56 18.79 -2.10
C GLY A 40 7.87 19.50 -2.48
N MET A 41 8.93 19.42 -1.68
CA MET A 41 10.15 20.22 -1.96
C MET A 41 11.04 19.60 -3.04
N PHE A 42 10.86 18.31 -3.38
CA PHE A 42 11.64 17.64 -4.42
C PHE A 42 10.82 16.56 -5.18
N PRO A 43 10.23 16.87 -6.35
CA PRO A 43 9.53 15.88 -7.17
C PRO A 43 10.44 14.72 -7.61
N GLN A 44 11.74 14.96 -7.79
CA GLN A 44 12.72 13.90 -8.05
C GLN A 44 12.94 12.91 -6.90
N PHE A 45 12.60 13.25 -5.64
CA PHE A 45 12.68 12.33 -4.49
C PHE A 45 11.37 11.56 -4.24
N GLN A 46 10.21 12.05 -4.71
CA GLN A 46 8.97 11.25 -4.70
C GLN A 46 9.12 9.93 -5.48
N MET A 47 10.00 9.91 -6.48
CA MET A 47 10.35 8.70 -7.23
C MET A 47 11.09 7.64 -6.39
N ILE A 48 11.65 8.03 -5.25
CA ILE A 48 12.48 7.17 -4.38
C ILE A 48 11.69 6.69 -3.15
N GLU A 49 10.86 7.55 -2.54
CA GLU A 49 10.17 7.20 -1.27
C GLU A 49 8.83 6.47 -1.46
N GLY A 50 8.17 6.68 -2.61
CA GLY A 50 7.06 5.86 -3.12
C GLY A 50 5.82 5.76 -2.22
N VAL A 51 4.75 5.21 -2.79
CA VAL A 51 3.49 5.00 -2.10
C VAL A 51 3.45 3.58 -1.54
N ARG A 52 3.18 3.42 -0.25
CA ARG A 52 3.27 2.13 0.45
C ARG A 52 1.88 1.61 0.80
N LEU A 53 1.50 0.49 0.20
CA LEU A 53 0.29 -0.24 0.59
C LEU A 53 0.60 -1.17 1.74
N MET A 54 -0.08 -1.00 2.86
CA MET A 54 0.10 -1.79 4.06
C MET A 54 -1.20 -2.43 4.52
N VAL A 55 -1.08 -3.60 5.13
CA VAL A 55 -2.17 -4.37 5.73
C VAL A 55 -1.74 -4.86 7.11
N ARG A 56 -2.68 -5.41 7.89
CA ARG A 56 -2.32 -6.08 9.13
C ARG A 56 -1.47 -7.32 8.82
N GLU A 57 -0.53 -7.66 9.69
CA GLU A 57 0.33 -8.83 9.53
C GLU A 57 -0.44 -10.11 9.24
N GLN A 58 -1.54 -10.34 9.95
CA GLN A 58 -2.44 -11.49 9.75
C GLN A 58 -3.03 -11.58 8.33
N ASP A 59 -3.16 -10.45 7.64
CA ASP A 59 -3.75 -10.34 6.32
C ASP A 59 -2.69 -10.22 5.21
N LEU A 60 -1.40 -10.08 5.57
CA LEU A 60 -0.30 -9.88 4.61
C LEU A 60 -0.24 -10.96 3.55
N LYS A 61 -0.37 -12.23 3.96
CA LYS A 61 -0.30 -13.36 3.04
C LYS A 61 -1.44 -13.32 2.02
N ARG A 62 -2.68 -13.14 2.49
CA ARG A 62 -3.87 -13.03 1.63
C ARG A 62 -3.80 -11.80 0.72
N ALA A 63 -3.29 -10.68 1.22
CA ALA A 63 -3.15 -9.47 0.43
C ALA A 63 -2.14 -9.62 -0.71
N ARG A 64 -1.05 -10.37 -0.49
CA ARG A 64 -0.10 -10.68 -1.57
C ARG A 64 -0.72 -11.57 -2.62
N GLU A 65 -1.44 -12.62 -2.22
CA GLU A 65 -2.15 -13.51 -3.15
C GLU A 65 -3.11 -12.73 -4.04
N VAL A 66 -3.95 -11.84 -3.47
CA VAL A 66 -4.91 -11.03 -4.25
C VAL A 66 -4.22 -10.10 -5.27
N ILE A 67 -3.06 -9.52 -4.92
CA ILE A 67 -2.34 -8.58 -5.81
C ILE A 67 -1.47 -9.32 -6.84
N GLU A 68 -0.98 -10.52 -6.53
CA GLU A 68 -0.21 -11.34 -7.48
C GLU A 68 -1.10 -12.02 -8.53
N ASP A 69 -2.36 -12.29 -8.20
CA ASP A 69 -3.36 -12.85 -9.13
C ASP A 69 -4.01 -11.82 -10.06
N SER A 70 -3.72 -10.51 -9.91
CA SER A 70 -4.31 -9.43 -10.71
C SER A 70 -3.42 -8.83 -11.80
#